data_AF-A0A061DBA4-F1
#
_entry.id   AF-A0A061DBA4-F1
#
_cell.length_a   1.000
_cell.length_b   1.000
_cell.length_c   1.000
_cell.angle_alpha   90.00
_cell.angle_beta   90.00
_cell.angle_gamma   90.00
#
_symmetry.space_group_name_H-M   'P 1'
#
loop_
_entity.id
_entity.type
_entity.pdbx_description
1 polymer ?
#
loop_
_entity_poly.entity_id
_entity_poly.type
_entity_poly.pdbx_seq_one_letter_code
_entity_poly.pdbx_strand_id
1 'polypeptide(L)'
;MTMSTMRGFAAAMVRQAYPGLGGVEAGKHATRKAIRNCALSGIRGARTISTATELLKDSKIISQFLNQAPCEVTTLKNGLRVASVWMPGNSSTVGVWIDSGSRFETPETNGAAHFLEHMIFKGTSNRTRLQLEEEIEQKGAHLNAYTAREQTGYYARCFNKDVPWCTELLSDILQNSRIEQNQMELEKHVILREMEEVEKSTEEVIFDRLHMTAFRDSPLGFTILGPIENIKNMKREYLVDYIQRNYTADRMVFCYVGSEEHDKIVQLAEKHLCTIPSGHGERHLEKPQFVGSELLNRNDSMGPHAYLAVAFEGVSWTNPDSICFMLMQSIIGSYKKSQEGIVPGKVSGNKTVHAVANRMTVGCAEAFSAFNTCYKDTGLFGFYAQCDEVAVDHCVGELMFGITALSYSVTDEEVERAKRQLVLQFLAMNDSTSTVAEEVARQLIVYGRRMPIAEFLIRLEKIDAEEVKRVAWKYLHDQEVAVTAMGPLHGMPSLIDIRQKTYWLRY
;
A
#
# COMPACT_ATOMS: atom_id res chain seq x y z
N MET A 1 -22.28 36.93 -17.34
CA MET A 1 -21.17 37.60 -18.06
C MET A 1 -20.44 36.55 -18.86
N THR A 2 -20.25 36.81 -20.16
CA THR A 2 -20.06 35.83 -21.22
C THR A 2 -18.59 35.57 -21.57
N MET A 3 -18.34 34.42 -22.22
CA MET A 3 -17.07 33.86 -22.75
C MET A 3 -16.15 34.78 -23.59
N SER A 4 -16.43 36.08 -23.74
CA SER A 4 -15.63 37.00 -24.55
C SER A 4 -14.40 37.57 -23.83
N THR A 5 -14.36 37.55 -22.50
CA THR A 5 -13.26 38.13 -21.71
C THR A 5 -12.04 37.22 -21.53
N MET A 6 -12.15 35.89 -21.67
CA MET A 6 -10.99 34.99 -21.59
C MET A 6 -10.16 34.91 -22.88
N ARG A 7 -10.74 35.20 -24.05
CA ARG A 7 -10.01 35.16 -25.33
C ARG A 7 -8.99 36.31 -25.47
N GLY A 8 -9.22 37.44 -24.79
CA GLY A 8 -8.31 38.59 -24.80
C GLY A 8 -6.99 38.35 -24.05
N PHE A 9 -7.01 37.53 -23.00
CA PHE A 9 -5.82 37.28 -22.17
C PHE A 9 -4.83 36.31 -22.84
N ALA A 10 -5.34 35.30 -23.55
CA ALA A 10 -4.52 34.34 -24.29
C ALA A 10 -3.80 34.98 -25.51
N ALA A 11 -4.43 35.95 -26.18
CA ALA A 11 -3.82 36.66 -27.31
C ALA A 11 -2.69 37.63 -26.90
N ALA A 12 -2.70 38.11 -25.66
CA ALA A 12 -1.65 38.98 -25.12
C ALA A 12 -0.37 38.20 -24.77
N MET A 13 -0.49 36.98 -24.22
CA MET A 13 0.68 36.15 -23.88
C MET A 13 1.40 35.58 -25.09
N VAL A 14 0.69 35.23 -26.17
CA VAL A 14 1.31 34.70 -27.40
C VAL A 14 2.17 35.76 -28.11
N ARG A 15 1.83 37.05 -28.02
CA ARG A 15 2.64 38.16 -28.55
C ARG A 15 3.91 38.43 -27.75
N GLN A 16 3.98 38.01 -26.49
CA GLN A 16 5.16 38.15 -25.64
C GLN A 16 6.21 37.07 -25.90
N ALA A 17 5.80 35.92 -26.46
CA ALA A 17 6.68 34.79 -26.75
C ALA A 17 7.34 34.83 -28.15
N TYR A 18 6.82 35.62 -29.11
CA TYR A 18 7.32 35.66 -30.50
C TYR A 18 7.24 37.09 -31.09
N PRO A 19 8.31 37.89 -31.07
CA PRO A 19 8.25 39.32 -31.38
C PRO A 19 8.37 39.67 -32.87
N GLY A 20 8.15 38.71 -33.78
CA GLY A 20 8.45 38.92 -35.19
C GLY A 20 7.52 38.16 -36.10
N LEU A 21 6.27 38.61 -36.22
CA LEU A 21 5.37 38.31 -37.35
C LEU A 21 4.21 39.34 -37.32
N GLY A 22 4.56 40.60 -37.63
CA GLY A 22 3.61 41.65 -38.02
C GLY A 22 3.43 41.61 -39.54
N GLY A 23 2.17 41.57 -39.99
CA GLY A 23 1.79 41.20 -41.36
C GLY A 23 2.07 42.21 -42.46
N VAL A 24 2.04 41.72 -43.71
CA VAL A 24 1.73 42.46 -44.93
C VAL A 24 1.06 41.49 -45.92
N GLU A 25 -0.12 41.86 -46.40
CA GLU A 25 -0.82 41.22 -47.53
C GLU A 25 -0.34 41.75 -48.89
N ALA A 26 -0.53 40.90 -49.91
CA ALA A 26 -0.63 41.16 -51.35
C ALA A 26 0.65 41.26 -52.20
N GLY A 27 0.84 40.26 -53.06
CA GLY A 27 1.80 40.29 -54.17
C GLY A 27 1.95 38.96 -54.90
N LYS A 28 0.99 38.60 -55.74
CA LYS A 28 1.06 37.45 -56.66
C LYS A 28 2.19 37.65 -57.69
N HIS A 29 3.39 37.09 -57.44
CA HIS A 29 4.33 36.55 -58.44
C HIS A 29 5.63 36.08 -57.77
N ALA A 30 5.60 34.99 -56.99
CA ALA A 30 6.84 34.34 -56.53
C ALA A 30 6.70 32.85 -56.14
N THR A 31 5.58 32.19 -56.43
CA THR A 31 5.29 30.82 -55.97
C THR A 31 5.40 29.78 -57.07
N ARG A 32 6.56 29.73 -57.77
CA ARG A 32 6.93 28.57 -58.61
C ARG A 32 8.41 28.19 -58.62
N LYS A 33 9.27 28.86 -57.84
CA LYS A 33 10.71 28.55 -57.76
C LYS A 33 11.22 28.12 -56.38
N ALA A 34 10.38 28.14 -55.33
CA ALA A 34 10.73 27.68 -53.98
C ALA A 34 10.27 26.24 -53.66
N ILE A 35 9.52 25.58 -54.55
CA ILE A 35 8.95 24.24 -54.32
C ILE A 35 9.82 23.11 -54.92
N ARG A 36 10.96 23.42 -55.57
CA ARG A 36 11.78 22.39 -56.26
C ARG A 36 13.17 22.12 -55.67
N ASN A 37 13.59 22.82 -54.62
CA ASN A 37 14.93 22.62 -54.01
C ASN A 37 14.92 22.28 -52.50
N CYS A 38 13.78 21.91 -51.93
CA CYS A 38 13.69 21.41 -50.54
C CYS A 38 13.08 20.01 -50.48
N ALA A 39 13.39 19.18 -51.48
CA ALA A 39 13.01 17.78 -51.53
C ALA A 39 14.26 17.00 -51.92
N LEU A 40 15.10 16.68 -50.93
CA LEU A 40 16.13 15.61 -50.88
C LEU A 40 17.13 15.91 -49.75
N SER A 41 16.65 16.00 -48.52
CA SER A 41 17.47 15.69 -47.33
C SER A 41 16.59 15.66 -46.07
N GLY A 42 16.55 14.51 -45.42
CA GLY A 42 16.47 14.50 -43.96
C GLY A 42 15.10 14.55 -43.28
N ILE A 43 14.08 13.82 -43.74
CA ILE A 43 13.01 13.36 -42.83
C ILE A 43 12.64 11.90 -43.15
N ARG A 44 13.57 10.98 -42.85
CA ARG A 44 13.20 9.66 -42.35
C ARG A 44 13.24 9.75 -40.83
N GLY A 45 12.23 10.40 -40.26
CA GLY A 45 11.95 10.31 -38.83
C GLY A 45 11.41 8.91 -38.56
N ALA A 46 12.31 7.93 -38.44
CA ALA A 46 12.01 6.75 -37.66
C ALA A 46 11.54 7.27 -36.29
N ARG A 47 10.30 6.99 -35.90
CA ARG A 47 9.91 7.05 -34.50
C ARG A 47 10.67 5.92 -33.81
N THR A 48 11.94 6.16 -33.52
CA THR A 48 12.66 5.42 -32.49
C THR A 48 11.95 5.78 -31.20
N ILE A 49 10.96 4.96 -30.84
CA ILE A 49 10.61 4.78 -29.44
C ILE A 49 11.93 4.35 -28.83
N SER A 50 12.58 5.24 -28.06
CA SER A 50 13.74 4.82 -27.29
C SER A 50 13.26 3.65 -26.44
N THR A 51 13.77 2.46 -26.75
CA THR A 51 13.49 1.27 -25.94
C THR A 51 13.83 1.62 -24.49
N ALA A 52 13.02 1.17 -23.53
CA ALA A 52 13.23 1.54 -22.13
C ALA A 52 14.63 1.17 -21.61
N THR A 53 15.27 0.20 -22.25
CA THR A 53 16.68 -0.15 -22.11
C THR A 53 17.66 0.98 -22.44
N GLU A 54 17.37 1.93 -23.33
CA GLU A 54 18.26 3.07 -23.62
C GLU A 54 18.17 4.16 -22.54
N LEU A 55 16.97 4.46 -22.04
CA LEU A 55 16.78 5.41 -20.92
C LEU A 55 17.29 4.88 -19.58
N LEU A 56 17.33 3.55 -19.42
CA LEU A 56 17.93 2.89 -18.26
C LEU A 56 19.44 2.64 -18.44
N LYS A 57 19.97 2.45 -19.66
CA LYS A 57 21.42 2.40 -19.92
C LYS A 57 22.12 3.72 -19.59
N ASP A 58 21.42 4.85 -19.70
CA ASP A 58 21.82 6.14 -19.13
C ASP A 58 21.76 6.19 -17.58
N SER A 59 21.89 5.01 -16.94
CA SER A 59 21.97 4.58 -15.53
C SER A 59 22.85 5.39 -14.56
N LYS A 60 22.84 6.73 -14.62
CA LYS A 60 23.21 7.54 -13.46
C LYS A 60 22.34 7.20 -12.23
N ILE A 61 21.10 6.76 -12.48
CA ILE A 61 20.16 6.17 -11.52
C ILE A 61 20.87 5.09 -10.67
N ILE A 62 21.42 4.03 -11.27
CA ILE A 62 22.05 2.92 -10.53
C ILE A 62 23.21 3.41 -9.66
N SER A 63 24.06 4.31 -10.16
CA SER A 63 25.21 4.82 -9.40
C SER A 63 24.83 5.62 -8.15
N GLN A 64 23.74 6.37 -8.17
CA GLN A 64 23.24 7.10 -7.00
C GLN A 64 22.57 6.16 -5.99
N PHE A 65 21.87 5.11 -6.45
CA PHE A 65 21.26 4.11 -5.56
C PHE A 65 22.27 3.19 -4.88
N LEU A 66 23.45 3.00 -5.47
CA LEU A 66 24.55 2.29 -4.84
C LEU A 66 25.19 3.07 -3.68
N ASN A 67 25.04 4.40 -3.66
CA ASN A 67 25.65 5.29 -2.64
C ASN A 67 24.69 5.66 -1.49
N GLN A 68 23.67 4.85 -1.25
CA GLN A 68 22.79 5.05 -0.09
C GLN A 68 23.47 4.61 1.21
N ALA A 69 23.14 5.29 2.30
CA ALA A 69 23.62 4.88 3.62
C ALA A 69 23.16 3.44 3.92
N PRO A 70 24.08 2.56 4.38
CA PRO A 70 23.72 1.19 4.69
C PRO A 70 22.70 1.16 5.83
N CYS A 71 21.85 0.13 5.81
CA CYS A 71 21.07 -0.22 6.98
C CYS A 71 21.96 -1.07 7.88
N GLU A 72 22.27 -0.55 9.05
CA GLU A 72 23.04 -1.29 10.06
C GLU A 72 22.07 -2.00 10.99
N VAL A 73 22.36 -3.27 11.28
CA VAL A 73 21.50 -4.13 12.10
C VAL A 73 22.35 -4.86 13.13
N THR A 74 22.01 -4.67 14.40
CA THR A 74 22.62 -5.38 15.53
C THR A 74 21.54 -6.16 16.27
N THR A 75 21.85 -7.39 16.69
CA THR A 75 20.94 -8.19 17.53
C THR A 75 21.43 -8.14 18.97
N LEU A 76 20.58 -7.66 19.87
CA LEU A 76 20.86 -7.59 21.31
C LEU A 76 20.86 -8.98 21.94
N LYS A 77 21.41 -9.09 23.16
CA LYS A 77 21.51 -10.37 23.88
C LYS A 77 20.15 -11.03 24.17
N ASN A 78 19.08 -10.25 24.28
CA ASN A 78 17.72 -10.76 24.48
C ASN A 78 17.02 -11.19 23.18
N GLY A 79 17.66 -11.01 22.01
CA GLY A 79 17.12 -11.37 20.70
C GLY A 79 16.45 -10.21 19.95
N LEU A 80 16.34 -9.02 20.57
CA LEU A 80 15.79 -7.84 19.92
C LEU A 80 16.73 -7.33 18.82
N ARG A 81 16.16 -7.02 17.65
CA ARG A 81 16.93 -6.47 16.53
C ARG A 81 16.85 -4.95 16.54
N VAL A 82 18.00 -4.30 16.51
CA VAL A 82 18.16 -2.85 16.41
C VAL A 82 18.62 -2.52 15.00
N ALA A 83 17.81 -1.76 14.28
CA ALA A 83 18.12 -1.29 12.94
C ALA A 83 18.27 0.23 12.92
N SER A 84 19.28 0.74 12.21
CA SER A 84 19.40 2.17 11.93
C SER A 84 19.64 2.45 10.47
N VAL A 85 19.09 3.57 10.00
CA VAL A 85 19.34 4.12 8.67
C VAL A 85 19.72 5.58 8.81
N TRP A 86 20.92 5.92 8.33
CA TRP A 86 21.35 7.32 8.35
C TRP A 86 20.59 8.13 7.29
N MET A 87 19.94 9.20 7.72
CA MET A 87 19.29 10.18 6.84
C MET A 87 19.59 11.60 7.33
N PRO A 88 19.96 12.52 6.44
CA PRO A 88 20.21 13.91 6.81
C PRO A 88 18.89 14.60 7.19
N GLY A 89 18.92 15.42 8.23
CA GLY A 89 17.77 16.21 8.65
C GLY A 89 17.79 16.52 10.15
N ASN A 90 16.91 17.43 10.58
CA ASN A 90 16.78 17.83 11.99
C ASN A 90 15.70 17.04 12.75
N SER A 91 14.96 16.17 12.04
CA SER A 91 13.96 15.28 12.62
C SER A 91 14.33 13.83 12.35
N SER A 92 14.15 12.99 13.36
CA SER A 92 14.34 11.54 13.29
C SER A 92 13.03 10.82 13.57
N THR A 93 12.92 9.57 13.13
CA THR A 93 11.87 8.64 13.57
C THR A 93 12.50 7.50 14.35
N VAL A 94 11.90 7.17 15.48
CA VAL A 94 12.25 6.02 16.31
C VAL A 94 10.99 5.20 16.58
N GLY A 95 11.06 3.88 16.50
CA GLY A 95 9.90 3.03 16.73
C GLY A 95 10.23 1.58 17.00
N VAL A 96 9.25 0.86 17.52
CA VAL A 96 9.28 -0.59 17.70
C VAL A 96 8.17 -1.17 16.84
N TRP A 97 8.53 -2.05 15.92
CA TRP A 97 7.59 -2.89 15.20
C TRP A 97 7.64 -4.29 15.77
N ILE A 98 6.47 -4.85 15.99
CA ILE A 98 6.27 -6.13 16.61
C ILE A 98 5.60 -7.02 15.58
N ASP A 99 6.13 -8.23 15.41
CA ASP A 99 5.51 -9.29 14.64
C ASP A 99 4.29 -9.83 15.39
N SER A 100 3.24 -9.03 15.55
CA SER A 100 2.00 -9.32 16.27
C SER A 100 0.82 -8.63 15.57
N GLY A 101 -0.42 -9.00 15.88
CA GLY A 101 -1.60 -8.49 15.17
C GLY A 101 -2.79 -9.42 15.30
N SER A 102 -3.89 -9.13 14.60
CA SER A 102 -5.14 -9.89 14.72
C SER A 102 -5.00 -11.38 14.31
N ARG A 103 -4.03 -11.71 13.44
CA ARG A 103 -3.72 -13.11 13.07
C ARG A 103 -3.24 -13.94 14.26
N PHE A 104 -2.70 -13.32 15.31
CA PHE A 104 -2.15 -14.00 16.49
C PHE A 104 -3.15 -14.12 17.65
N GLU A 105 -4.40 -13.74 17.41
CA GLU A 105 -5.52 -13.82 18.35
C GLU A 105 -6.24 -15.17 18.25
N THR A 106 -7.09 -15.47 19.23
CA THR A 106 -8.06 -16.57 19.15
C THR A 106 -9.46 -16.01 18.86
N PRO A 107 -10.43 -16.84 18.45
CA PRO A 107 -11.81 -16.38 18.25
C PRO A 107 -12.40 -15.66 19.47
N GLU A 108 -12.02 -16.07 20.69
CA GLU A 108 -12.48 -15.48 21.94
C GLU A 108 -11.80 -14.16 22.29
N THR A 109 -10.55 -13.96 21.84
CA THR A 109 -9.76 -12.76 22.10
C THR A 109 -9.69 -11.83 20.90
N ASN A 110 -10.44 -12.09 19.82
CA ASN A 110 -10.36 -11.27 18.61
C ASN A 110 -10.76 -9.82 18.91
N GLY A 111 -9.87 -8.88 18.57
CA GLY A 111 -9.93 -7.46 18.92
C GLY A 111 -8.98 -7.06 20.06
N ALA A 112 -8.25 -7.99 20.67
CA ALA A 112 -7.30 -7.72 21.74
C ALA A 112 -6.12 -6.84 21.30
N ALA A 113 -5.61 -7.01 20.09
CA ALA A 113 -4.49 -6.25 19.54
C ALA A 113 -4.86 -4.78 19.36
N HIS A 114 -6.00 -4.51 18.73
CA HIS A 114 -6.53 -3.15 18.58
C HIS A 114 -6.91 -2.53 19.94
N PHE A 115 -7.54 -3.30 20.82
CA PHE A 115 -7.85 -2.83 22.17
C PHE A 115 -6.57 -2.47 22.95
N LEU A 116 -5.53 -3.29 22.83
CA LEU A 116 -4.23 -3.03 23.46
C LEU A 116 -3.61 -1.74 22.94
N GLU A 117 -3.69 -1.46 21.64
CA GLU A 117 -3.24 -0.19 21.07
C GLU A 117 -3.88 1.02 21.73
N HIS A 118 -5.20 1.00 21.97
CA HIS A 118 -5.89 2.07 22.70
C HIS A 118 -5.43 2.18 24.15
N MET A 119 -5.21 1.04 24.81
CA MET A 119 -4.86 0.99 26.23
C MET A 119 -3.41 1.37 26.51
N ILE A 120 -2.48 1.10 25.58
CA ILE A 120 -1.05 1.24 25.85
C ILE A 120 -0.66 2.70 26.13
N PHE A 121 -1.40 3.66 25.57
CA PHE A 121 -1.20 5.10 25.76
C PHE A 121 -1.93 5.70 26.96
N LYS A 122 -2.69 4.92 27.75
CA LYS A 122 -3.48 5.45 28.87
C LYS A 122 -2.70 5.61 30.18
N GLY A 123 -1.38 5.47 30.11
CA GLY A 123 -0.45 5.70 31.21
C GLY A 123 0.43 4.49 31.49
N THR A 124 1.54 4.76 32.17
CA THR A 124 2.51 3.76 32.58
C THR A 124 2.63 3.74 34.09
N SER A 125 3.49 2.87 34.62
CA SER A 125 3.80 2.89 36.05
C SER A 125 4.59 4.11 36.49
N ASN A 126 5.24 4.79 35.56
CA ASN A 126 6.08 5.95 35.83
C ASN A 126 5.40 7.28 35.48
N ARG A 127 4.43 7.28 34.56
CA ARG A 127 3.77 8.49 34.05
C ARG A 127 2.26 8.29 34.00
N THR A 128 1.53 9.31 34.46
CA THR A 128 0.08 9.37 34.21
C THR A 128 -0.20 9.71 32.74
N ARG A 129 -1.41 9.42 32.26
CA ARG A 129 -1.83 9.78 30.89
C ARG A 129 -1.62 11.26 30.58
N LEU A 130 -2.03 12.15 31.49
CA LEU A 130 -1.93 13.60 31.27
C LEU A 130 -0.46 14.04 31.16
N GLN A 131 0.42 13.50 32.03
CA GLN A 131 1.85 13.77 31.96
C GLN A 131 2.46 13.26 30.64
N LEU A 132 2.02 12.09 30.17
CA LEU A 132 2.46 11.52 28.90
C LEU A 132 2.12 12.45 27.74
N GLU A 133 0.86 12.88 27.65
CA GLU A 133 0.35 13.78 26.61
C GLU A 133 1.06 15.16 26.66
N GLU A 134 1.19 15.75 27.85
CA GLU A 134 1.89 17.04 28.06
C GLU A 134 3.38 16.98 27.68
N GLU A 135 4.09 15.91 28.08
CA GLU A 135 5.51 15.75 27.75
C GLU A 135 5.71 15.59 26.23
N ILE A 136 4.84 14.83 25.54
CA ILE A 136 4.87 14.67 24.09
C ILE A 136 4.66 16.01 23.38
N GLU A 137 3.62 16.76 23.78
CA GLU A 137 3.32 18.07 23.18
C GLU A 137 4.42 19.10 23.45
N GLN A 138 4.97 19.14 24.68
CA GLN A 138 6.05 20.07 25.03
C GLN A 138 7.30 19.85 24.19
N LYS A 139 7.58 18.60 23.81
CA LYS A 139 8.68 18.23 22.93
C LYS A 139 8.37 18.44 21.44
N GLY A 140 7.11 18.65 21.09
CA GLY A 140 6.64 18.67 19.70
C GLY A 140 6.84 17.34 18.99
N ALA A 141 6.89 16.23 19.75
CA ALA A 141 7.02 14.89 19.19
C ALA A 141 5.65 14.42 18.70
N HIS A 142 5.63 13.67 17.60
CA HIS A 142 4.42 13.04 17.09
C HIS A 142 4.54 11.53 17.29
N LEU A 143 3.87 11.02 18.32
CA LEU A 143 3.75 9.60 18.62
C LEU A 143 2.53 9.03 17.90
N ASN A 144 2.68 7.85 17.31
CA ASN A 144 1.58 7.14 16.68
C ASN A 144 1.72 5.63 16.86
N ALA A 145 0.59 4.93 16.70
CA ALA A 145 0.56 3.49 16.58
C ALA A 145 -0.36 3.06 15.45
N TYR A 146 -0.22 1.81 15.06
CA TYR A 146 -1.22 1.11 14.27
C TYR A 146 -1.09 -0.39 14.49
N THR A 147 -2.21 -1.08 14.33
CA THR A 147 -2.29 -2.54 14.35
C THR A 147 -2.79 -3.04 13.00
N ALA A 148 -2.06 -3.98 12.41
CA ALA A 148 -2.45 -4.71 11.22
C ALA A 148 -2.69 -6.20 11.56
N ARG A 149 -2.96 -7.01 10.54
CA ARG A 149 -3.18 -8.46 10.73
C ARG A 149 -1.95 -9.20 11.24
N GLU A 150 -0.75 -8.81 10.80
CA GLU A 150 0.51 -9.49 11.17
C GLU A 150 1.55 -8.60 11.84
N GLN A 151 1.32 -7.29 11.91
CA GLN A 151 2.28 -6.35 12.48
C GLN A 151 1.60 -5.26 13.31
N THR A 152 2.23 -4.88 14.41
CA THR A 152 1.86 -3.71 15.21
C THR A 152 3.06 -2.79 15.30
N GLY A 153 2.88 -1.51 14.99
CA GLY A 153 3.94 -0.50 15.03
C GLY A 153 3.66 0.55 16.09
N TYR A 154 4.67 0.87 16.91
CA TYR A 154 4.65 2.00 17.84
C TYR A 154 5.84 2.90 17.53
N TYR A 155 5.61 4.12 17.03
CA TYR A 155 6.70 4.97 16.57
C TYR A 155 6.47 6.44 16.90
N ALA A 156 7.57 7.17 17.08
CA ALA A 156 7.59 8.59 17.36
C ALA A 156 8.48 9.31 16.35
N ARG A 157 7.96 10.39 15.77
CA ARG A 157 8.75 11.37 15.03
C ARG A 157 9.11 12.53 15.95
N CYS A 158 10.39 12.83 16.09
CA CYS A 158 10.89 13.83 17.02
C CYS A 158 12.10 14.59 16.46
N PHE A 159 12.54 15.63 17.17
CA PHE A 159 13.84 16.25 16.89
C PHE A 159 14.98 15.30 17.30
N ASN A 160 16.13 15.42 16.63
CA ASN A 160 17.27 14.52 16.88
C ASN A 160 17.74 14.51 18.35
N LYS A 161 17.72 15.69 18.99
CA LYS A 161 18.10 15.85 20.41
C LYS A 161 17.18 15.09 21.38
N ASP A 162 15.95 14.81 20.98
CA ASP A 162 14.92 14.19 21.82
C ASP A 162 14.80 12.67 21.57
N VAL A 163 15.61 12.10 20.67
CA VAL A 163 15.67 10.65 20.39
C VAL A 163 15.89 9.79 21.65
N PRO A 164 16.82 10.15 22.58
CA PRO A 164 16.98 9.40 23.81
C PRO A 164 15.70 9.36 24.66
N TRP A 165 14.99 10.49 24.75
CA TRP A 165 13.73 10.59 25.50
C TRP A 165 12.61 9.80 24.82
N CYS A 166 12.47 9.87 23.49
CA CYS A 166 11.47 9.07 22.77
C CYS A 166 11.74 7.56 22.89
N THR A 167 13.01 7.14 22.92
CA THR A 167 13.38 5.73 23.12
C THR A 167 13.00 5.25 24.52
N GLU A 168 13.27 6.05 25.55
CA GLU A 168 12.83 5.78 26.92
C GLU A 168 11.31 5.71 27.01
N LEU A 169 10.60 6.67 26.39
CA LEU A 169 9.14 6.74 26.37
C LEU A 169 8.53 5.48 25.75
N LEU A 170 8.98 5.09 24.55
CA LEU A 170 8.49 3.88 23.87
C LEU A 170 8.73 2.63 24.70
N SER A 171 9.92 2.53 25.31
CA SER A 171 10.25 1.45 26.22
C SER A 171 9.33 1.39 27.44
N ASP A 172 9.01 2.53 28.04
CA ASP A 172 8.13 2.62 29.21
C ASP A 172 6.68 2.25 28.85
N ILE A 173 6.18 2.72 27.70
CA ILE A 173 4.86 2.39 27.17
C ILE A 173 4.74 0.88 26.91
N LEU A 174 5.74 0.26 26.28
CA LEU A 174 5.68 -1.16 25.92
C LEU A 174 5.79 -2.10 27.13
N GLN A 175 6.54 -1.73 28.16
CA GLN A 175 6.86 -2.63 29.28
C GLN A 175 6.05 -2.36 30.54
N ASN A 176 5.74 -1.09 30.82
CA ASN A 176 5.17 -0.66 32.11
C ASN A 176 3.75 -0.08 31.97
N SER A 177 3.06 -0.33 30.86
CA SER A 177 1.68 0.14 30.65
C SER A 177 0.74 -0.37 31.74
N ARG A 178 -0.09 0.53 32.28
CA ARG A 178 -1.09 0.20 33.29
C ARG A 178 -2.43 -0.06 32.63
N ILE A 179 -2.79 -1.33 32.55
CA ILE A 179 -4.13 -1.74 32.10
C ILE A 179 -5.09 -1.71 33.30
N GLU A 180 -5.69 -0.54 33.54
CA GLU A 180 -6.67 -0.34 34.62
C GLU A 180 -8.10 -0.67 34.16
N GLN A 181 -8.86 -1.40 34.98
CA GLN A 181 -10.23 -1.82 34.62
C GLN A 181 -11.14 -0.63 34.31
N ASN A 182 -11.07 0.44 35.11
CA ASN A 182 -11.90 1.62 34.90
C ASN A 182 -11.63 2.30 33.55
N GLN A 183 -10.36 2.34 33.11
CA GLN A 183 -10.00 2.87 31.79
C GLN A 183 -10.47 1.95 30.67
N MET A 184 -10.38 0.62 30.86
CA MET A 184 -10.90 -0.34 29.88
C MET A 184 -12.40 -0.16 29.62
N GLU A 185 -13.21 0.04 30.66
CA GLU A 185 -14.66 0.27 30.47
C GLU A 185 -14.95 1.56 29.69
N LEU A 186 -14.15 2.62 29.90
CA LEU A 186 -14.26 3.84 29.11
C LEU A 186 -13.84 3.63 27.66
N GLU A 187 -12.72 2.93 27.42
CA GLU A 187 -12.21 2.68 26.07
C GLU A 187 -13.10 1.74 25.26
N LYS A 188 -13.81 0.80 25.90
CA LYS A 188 -14.87 0.02 25.21
C LYS A 188 -15.87 0.93 24.50
N HIS A 189 -16.29 2.03 25.13
CA HIS A 189 -17.24 2.98 24.52
C HIS A 189 -16.62 3.82 23.40
N VAL A 190 -15.30 4.01 23.40
CA VAL A 190 -14.58 4.72 22.34
C VAL A 190 -14.45 3.79 21.12
N ILE A 191 -13.96 2.57 21.35
CA ILE A 191 -13.79 1.56 20.29
C ILE A 191 -15.13 1.22 19.64
N LEU A 192 -16.22 1.07 20.40
CA LEU A 192 -17.54 0.82 19.81
C LEU A 192 -18.01 1.97 18.91
N ARG A 193 -17.68 3.23 19.24
CA ARG A 193 -17.99 4.38 18.38
C ARG A 193 -17.11 4.43 17.15
N GLU A 194 -15.84 4.10 17.28
CA GLU A 194 -14.92 3.96 16.16
C GLU A 194 -15.37 2.87 15.19
N MET A 195 -15.85 1.73 15.69
CA MET A 195 -16.45 0.67 14.86
C MET A 195 -17.63 1.21 14.03
N GLU A 196 -18.52 2.03 14.63
CA GLU A 196 -19.62 2.68 13.91
C GLU A 196 -19.14 3.70 12.85
N GLU A 197 -17.96 4.31 13.05
CA GLU A 197 -17.35 5.22 12.08
C GLU A 197 -16.68 4.45 10.93
N VAL A 198 -15.95 3.38 11.23
CA VAL A 198 -15.34 2.49 10.23
C VAL A 198 -16.38 1.83 9.35
N GLU A 199 -17.56 1.49 9.89
CA GLU A 199 -18.68 0.96 9.08
C GLU A 199 -19.14 1.93 7.97
N LYS A 200 -18.83 3.23 8.07
CA LYS A 200 -19.11 4.22 7.02
C LYS A 200 -18.05 4.21 5.91
N SER A 201 -16.85 3.70 6.18
CA SER A 201 -15.77 3.51 5.20
C SER A 201 -16.04 2.23 4.41
N THR A 202 -16.76 2.36 3.28
CA THR A 202 -17.18 1.20 2.48
C THR A 202 -16.00 0.39 1.93
N GLU A 203 -14.88 1.05 1.62
CA GLU A 203 -13.67 0.39 1.12
C GLU A 203 -13.07 -0.54 2.19
N GLU A 204 -12.91 -0.06 3.43
CA GLU A 204 -12.40 -0.87 4.54
C GLU A 204 -13.32 -2.05 4.89
N VAL A 205 -14.63 -1.80 4.96
CA VAL A 205 -15.64 -2.85 5.20
C VAL A 205 -15.57 -3.93 4.11
N ILE A 206 -15.39 -3.53 2.85
CA ILE A 206 -15.22 -4.47 1.74
C ILE A 206 -13.95 -5.29 1.92
N PHE A 207 -12.81 -4.68 2.24
CA PHE A 207 -11.58 -5.42 2.46
C PHE A 207 -11.65 -6.38 3.66
N ASP A 208 -12.25 -5.97 4.77
CA ASP A 208 -12.43 -6.86 5.94
C ASP A 208 -13.30 -8.07 5.59
N ARG A 209 -14.41 -7.84 4.91
CA ARG A 209 -15.28 -8.91 4.41
C ARG A 209 -14.60 -9.81 3.39
N LEU A 210 -13.74 -9.25 2.54
CA LEU A 210 -12.94 -10.02 1.59
C LEU A 210 -12.01 -10.99 2.32
N HIS A 211 -11.31 -10.55 3.37
CA HIS A 211 -10.44 -11.42 4.16
C HIS A 211 -11.23 -12.51 4.88
N MET A 212 -12.37 -12.15 5.50
CA MET A 212 -13.28 -13.12 6.12
C MET A 212 -13.78 -14.18 5.14
N THR A 213 -14.04 -13.77 3.89
CA THR A 213 -14.55 -14.65 2.83
C THR A 213 -13.45 -15.54 2.27
N ALA A 214 -12.27 -14.98 2.01
CA ALA A 214 -11.12 -15.69 1.45
C ALA A 214 -10.48 -16.66 2.45
N PHE A 215 -10.42 -16.32 3.74
CA PHE A 215 -9.71 -17.05 4.79
C PHE A 215 -10.64 -17.49 5.94
N ARG A 216 -11.79 -18.09 5.59
CA ARG A 216 -12.93 -18.37 6.50
C ARG A 216 -12.57 -19.07 7.82
N ASP A 217 -11.74 -20.10 7.76
CA ASP A 217 -11.40 -20.95 8.92
C ASP A 217 -9.98 -20.66 9.44
N SER A 218 -9.47 -19.46 9.21
CA SER A 218 -8.12 -19.06 9.61
C SER A 218 -8.14 -17.73 10.38
N PRO A 219 -7.22 -17.53 11.35
CA PRO A 219 -7.07 -16.23 12.02
C PRO A 219 -6.79 -15.06 11.07
N LEU A 220 -6.32 -15.32 9.85
CA LEU A 220 -6.14 -14.28 8.83
C LEU A 220 -7.47 -13.67 8.35
N GLY A 221 -8.58 -14.40 8.50
CA GLY A 221 -9.92 -13.93 8.23
C GLY A 221 -10.50 -13.04 9.33
N PHE A 222 -9.85 -12.93 10.49
CA PHE A 222 -10.31 -12.03 11.55
C PHE A 222 -10.21 -10.56 11.13
N THR A 223 -11.20 -9.78 11.53
CA THR A 223 -11.12 -8.31 11.45
C THR A 223 -10.17 -7.80 12.52
N ILE A 224 -9.57 -6.63 12.28
CA ILE A 224 -8.62 -6.03 13.23
C ILE A 224 -9.35 -5.56 14.49
N LEU A 225 -10.54 -4.98 14.32
CA LEU A 225 -11.39 -4.47 15.41
C LEU A 225 -12.01 -5.60 16.24
N GLY A 226 -12.24 -6.77 15.63
CA GLY A 226 -12.99 -7.86 16.25
C GLY A 226 -14.50 -7.62 16.35
N PRO A 227 -15.28 -8.63 16.79
CA PRO A 227 -16.72 -8.51 16.90
C PRO A 227 -17.15 -7.73 18.14
N ILE A 228 -18.29 -7.04 18.03
CA ILE A 228 -18.87 -6.19 19.10
C ILE A 228 -19.01 -6.96 20.43
N GLU A 229 -19.40 -8.23 20.36
CA GLU A 229 -19.58 -9.08 21.55
C GLU A 229 -18.26 -9.33 22.29
N ASN A 230 -17.16 -9.56 21.56
CA ASN A 230 -15.85 -9.75 22.16
C ASN A 230 -15.35 -8.46 22.82
N ILE A 231 -15.54 -7.30 22.17
CA ILE A 231 -15.11 -6.01 22.72
C ILE A 231 -15.86 -5.69 24.02
N LYS A 232 -17.18 -5.93 24.08
CA LYS A 232 -17.96 -5.75 25.31
C LYS A 232 -17.47 -6.65 26.45
N ASN A 233 -17.13 -7.91 26.12
CA ASN A 233 -16.69 -8.92 27.06
C ASN A 233 -15.16 -8.95 27.29
N MET A 234 -14.41 -8.02 26.69
CA MET A 234 -12.95 -7.98 26.79
C MET A 234 -12.52 -7.78 28.25
N LYS A 235 -11.58 -8.62 28.70
CA LYS A 235 -11.07 -8.65 30.08
C LYS A 235 -9.60 -8.28 30.13
N ARG A 236 -9.17 -7.72 31.27
CA ARG A 236 -7.78 -7.34 31.50
C ARG A 236 -6.82 -8.52 31.33
N GLU A 237 -7.22 -9.70 31.80
CA GLU A 237 -6.38 -10.90 31.74
C GLU A 237 -6.05 -11.31 30.30
N TYR A 238 -6.97 -11.09 29.37
CA TYR A 238 -6.75 -11.39 27.94
C TYR A 238 -5.69 -10.46 27.33
N LEU A 239 -5.70 -9.17 27.69
CA LEU A 239 -4.69 -8.23 27.19
C LEU A 239 -3.31 -8.51 27.79
N VAL A 240 -3.25 -8.84 29.09
CA VAL A 240 -1.99 -9.20 29.76
C VAL A 240 -1.40 -10.48 29.17
N ASP A 241 -2.23 -11.50 28.95
CA ASP A 241 -1.83 -12.75 28.30
C ASP A 241 -1.39 -12.51 26.84
N TYR A 242 -2.09 -11.63 26.10
CA TYR A 242 -1.69 -11.24 24.75
C TYR A 242 -0.31 -10.57 24.73
N ILE A 243 -0.03 -9.63 25.65
CA ILE A 243 1.30 -9.02 25.80
C ILE A 243 2.35 -10.09 26.10
N GLN A 244 2.12 -10.94 27.11
CA GLN A 244 3.09 -11.96 27.51
C GLN A 244 3.44 -12.94 26.38
N ARG A 245 2.46 -13.29 25.55
CA ARG A 245 2.64 -14.22 24.43
C ARG A 245 3.25 -13.57 23.19
N ASN A 246 2.98 -12.29 22.94
CA ASN A 246 3.30 -11.66 21.67
C ASN A 246 4.39 -10.59 21.73
N TYR A 247 4.60 -9.95 22.88
CA TYR A 247 5.54 -8.83 23.03
C TYR A 247 6.85 -9.37 23.61
N THR A 248 7.49 -10.25 22.83
CA THR A 248 8.77 -10.87 23.15
C THR A 248 9.89 -10.29 22.27
N ALA A 249 11.11 -10.21 22.82
CA ALA A 249 12.22 -9.50 22.19
C ALA A 249 12.60 -10.03 20.80
N ASP A 250 12.54 -11.35 20.58
CA ASP A 250 12.79 -12.02 19.30
C ASP A 250 11.81 -11.62 18.18
N ARG A 251 10.61 -11.15 18.55
CA ARG A 251 9.56 -10.68 17.63
C ARG A 251 9.56 -9.17 17.43
N MET A 252 10.49 -8.45 18.07
CA MET A 252 10.58 -7.00 17.99
C MET A 252 11.75 -6.53 17.14
N VAL A 253 11.49 -5.47 16.38
CA VAL A 253 12.52 -4.69 15.70
C VAL A 253 12.40 -3.25 16.17
N PHE A 254 13.44 -2.77 16.84
CA PHE A 254 13.60 -1.35 17.12
C PHE A 254 14.28 -0.70 15.93
N CYS A 255 13.61 0.25 15.27
CA CYS A 255 14.13 0.92 14.09
C CYS A 255 14.30 2.42 14.35
N TYR A 256 15.46 2.94 13.95
CA TYR A 256 15.80 4.36 13.98
C TYR A 256 16.14 4.85 12.57
N VAL A 257 15.61 6.01 12.20
CA VAL A 257 15.94 6.68 10.94
C VAL A 257 16.21 8.16 11.22
N GLY A 258 17.44 8.60 10.97
CA GLY A 258 17.87 9.96 11.27
C GLY A 258 19.38 10.15 11.18
N SER A 259 19.91 11.21 11.79
CA SER A 259 21.30 11.63 11.60
C SER A 259 22.31 11.08 12.63
N GLU A 260 21.88 10.29 13.61
CA GLU A 260 22.74 9.71 14.65
C GLU A 260 23.44 8.42 14.20
N GLU A 261 24.54 8.09 14.87
CA GLU A 261 25.36 6.89 14.62
C GLU A 261 24.73 5.62 15.21
N HIS A 262 24.87 4.48 14.53
CA HIS A 262 24.29 3.19 14.93
C HIS A 262 24.68 2.79 16.35
N ASP A 263 25.96 2.88 16.71
CA ASP A 263 26.47 2.44 18.02
C ASP A 263 25.78 3.17 19.19
N LYS A 264 25.46 4.46 19.03
CA LYS A 264 24.72 5.22 20.05
C LYS A 264 23.27 4.73 20.18
N ILE A 265 22.65 4.40 19.04
CA ILE A 265 21.28 3.87 19.01
C ILE A 265 21.22 2.47 19.63
N VAL A 266 22.21 1.63 19.37
CA VAL A 266 22.35 0.32 20.02
C VAL A 266 22.47 0.47 21.52
N GLN A 267 23.33 1.37 22.01
CA GLN A 267 23.47 1.62 23.46
C GLN A 267 22.17 2.12 24.10
N LEU A 268 21.41 2.99 23.42
CA LEU A 268 20.10 3.44 23.90
C LEU A 268 19.09 2.29 23.95
N ALA A 269 19.03 1.47 22.90
CA ALA A 269 18.16 0.31 22.85
C ALA A 269 18.54 -0.73 23.92
N GLU A 270 19.83 -1.02 24.12
CA GLU A 270 20.31 -1.90 25.18
C GLU A 270 19.92 -1.41 26.57
N LYS A 271 20.06 -0.11 26.82
CA LYS A 271 19.73 0.49 28.12
C LYS A 271 18.25 0.34 28.48
N HIS A 272 17.35 0.49 27.49
CA HIS A 272 15.91 0.59 27.75
C HIS A 272 15.13 -0.69 27.41
N LEU A 273 15.51 -1.42 26.36
CA LEU A 273 14.74 -2.55 25.82
C LEU A 273 15.34 -3.93 26.14
N CYS A 274 16.52 -4.01 26.76
CA CYS A 274 17.14 -5.30 27.09
C CYS A 274 16.39 -6.08 28.19
N THR A 275 15.48 -5.42 28.92
CA THR A 275 14.62 -6.03 29.95
C THR A 275 13.42 -6.79 29.38
N ILE A 276 13.10 -6.60 28.09
CA ILE A 276 12.01 -7.32 27.42
C ILE A 276 12.36 -8.82 27.40
N PRO A 277 11.42 -9.70 27.81
CA PRO A 277 11.67 -11.13 27.83
C PRO A 277 11.98 -11.67 26.44
N SER A 278 12.96 -12.56 26.36
CA SER A 278 13.24 -13.31 25.15
C SER A 278 12.12 -14.34 24.90
N GLY A 279 11.74 -14.55 23.65
CA GLY A 279 10.69 -15.50 23.29
C GLY A 279 11.10 -16.96 23.46
N HIS A 280 10.10 -17.83 23.49
CA HIS A 280 10.26 -19.28 23.67
C HIS A 280 10.34 -20.05 22.34
N GLY A 281 11.04 -19.50 21.33
CA GLY A 281 11.28 -20.17 20.04
C GLY A 281 10.23 -19.90 18.95
N GLU A 282 10.40 -20.54 17.79
CA GLU A 282 9.53 -20.35 16.62
C GLU A 282 8.10 -20.84 16.87
N ARG A 283 7.14 -19.94 16.66
CA ARG A 283 5.71 -20.27 16.72
C ARG A 283 5.24 -20.75 15.35
N HIS A 284 4.86 -22.02 15.27
CA HIS A 284 4.22 -22.55 14.06
C HIS A 284 2.81 -21.97 13.93
N LEU A 285 2.62 -21.11 12.94
CA LEU A 285 1.29 -20.73 12.46
C LEU A 285 0.86 -21.71 11.37
N GLU A 286 -0.39 -22.16 11.43
CA GLU A 286 -0.96 -22.93 10.34
C GLU A 286 -1.13 -22.03 9.10
N LYS A 287 -0.79 -22.59 7.94
CA LYS A 287 -0.96 -21.90 6.66
C LYS A 287 -2.46 -21.68 6.42
N PRO A 288 -2.93 -20.44 6.20
CA PRO A 288 -4.30 -20.16 5.86
C PRO A 288 -4.64 -20.81 4.51
N GLN A 289 -5.84 -21.39 4.41
CA GLN A 289 -6.37 -21.88 3.15
C GLN A 289 -7.18 -20.78 2.49
N PHE A 290 -6.85 -20.47 1.24
CA PHE A 290 -7.66 -19.60 0.41
C PHE A 290 -8.85 -20.40 -0.15
N VAL A 291 -10.06 -19.89 0.03
CA VAL A 291 -11.29 -20.55 -0.43
C VAL A 291 -12.04 -19.65 -1.41
N GLY A 292 -12.34 -20.19 -2.59
CA GLY A 292 -13.24 -19.55 -3.55
C GLY A 292 -14.64 -19.44 -2.98
N SER A 293 -15.08 -18.23 -2.64
CA SER A 293 -16.41 -18.00 -2.09
C SER A 293 -16.89 -16.57 -2.32
N GLU A 294 -18.20 -16.35 -2.14
CA GLU A 294 -18.81 -15.03 -2.27
C GLU A 294 -19.52 -14.59 -0.98
N LEU A 295 -19.46 -13.28 -0.70
CA LEU A 295 -20.23 -12.61 0.34
C LEU A 295 -20.89 -11.36 -0.23
N LEU A 296 -22.20 -11.44 -0.47
CA LEU A 296 -22.98 -10.37 -1.10
C LEU A 296 -23.92 -9.73 -0.08
N ASN A 297 -23.66 -8.47 0.25
CA ASN A 297 -24.53 -7.67 1.12
C ASN A 297 -25.38 -6.71 0.28
N ARG A 298 -26.50 -7.22 -0.24
CA ARG A 298 -27.41 -6.42 -1.05
C ARG A 298 -28.18 -5.43 -0.17
N ASN A 299 -28.00 -4.14 -0.46
CA ASN A 299 -28.73 -3.06 0.19
C ASN A 299 -29.02 -1.95 -0.83
N ASP A 300 -30.20 -2.01 -1.43
CA ASP A 300 -30.65 -1.08 -2.47
C ASP A 300 -30.91 0.33 -1.92
N SER A 301 -30.98 0.49 -0.59
CA SER A 301 -31.19 1.79 0.09
C SER A 301 -29.89 2.54 0.39
N MET A 302 -28.72 1.93 0.16
CA MET A 302 -27.42 2.48 0.56
C MET A 302 -26.94 3.64 -0.34
N GLY A 303 -27.55 3.81 -1.51
CA GLY A 303 -27.18 4.81 -2.51
C GLY A 303 -27.09 4.21 -3.92
N PRO A 304 -26.67 4.99 -4.93
CA PRO A 304 -26.63 4.53 -6.33
C PRO A 304 -25.38 3.69 -6.67
N HIS A 305 -24.43 3.57 -5.74
CA HIS A 305 -23.13 2.94 -6.01
C HIS A 305 -23.02 1.57 -5.36
N ALA A 306 -22.64 0.58 -6.17
CA ALA A 306 -22.16 -0.71 -5.71
C ALA A 306 -20.65 -0.66 -5.42
N TYR A 307 -20.26 -1.29 -4.32
CA TYR A 307 -18.87 -1.45 -3.90
C TYR A 307 -18.53 -2.92 -3.93
N LEU A 308 -17.42 -3.30 -4.56
CA LEU A 308 -17.05 -4.71 -4.71
C LEU A 308 -15.55 -4.91 -4.74
N ALA A 309 -15.12 -6.10 -4.32
CA ALA A 309 -13.76 -6.57 -4.51
C ALA A 309 -13.75 -8.03 -4.96
N VAL A 310 -12.86 -8.34 -5.90
CA VAL A 310 -12.57 -9.69 -6.37
C VAL A 310 -11.10 -9.97 -6.15
N ALA A 311 -10.78 -11.10 -5.53
CA ALA A 311 -9.42 -11.50 -5.22
C ALA A 311 -9.12 -12.94 -5.61
N PHE A 312 -7.86 -13.17 -5.94
CA PHE A 312 -7.20 -14.46 -6.09
C PHE A 312 -6.26 -14.69 -4.90
N GLU A 313 -5.82 -15.92 -4.68
CA GLU A 313 -4.70 -16.19 -3.78
C GLU A 313 -3.44 -15.50 -4.33
N GLY A 314 -2.89 -14.60 -3.54
CA GLY A 314 -1.61 -13.96 -3.82
C GLY A 314 -0.44 -14.82 -3.35
N VAL A 315 0.74 -14.20 -3.26
CA VAL A 315 1.95 -14.90 -2.82
C VAL A 315 2.45 -14.36 -1.49
N SER A 316 3.15 -15.22 -0.76
CA SER A 316 3.96 -14.82 0.40
C SER A 316 5.00 -13.77 0.00
N TRP A 317 5.35 -12.89 0.93
CA TRP A 317 6.49 -11.99 0.79
C TRP A 317 7.77 -12.70 0.33
N THR A 318 8.07 -13.86 0.90
CA THR A 318 9.33 -14.61 0.65
C THR A 318 9.38 -15.29 -0.72
N ASN A 319 8.24 -15.39 -1.42
CA ASN A 319 8.17 -16.00 -2.73
C ASN A 319 8.93 -15.14 -3.76
N PRO A 320 9.79 -15.72 -4.62
CA PRO A 320 10.48 -14.97 -5.69
C PRO A 320 9.52 -14.24 -6.64
N ASP A 321 8.30 -14.74 -6.81
CA ASP A 321 7.29 -14.16 -7.70
C ASP A 321 6.63 -12.89 -7.10
N SER A 322 6.89 -12.52 -5.84
CA SER A 322 6.23 -11.39 -5.15
C SER A 322 6.46 -10.03 -5.83
N ILE A 323 7.65 -9.80 -6.39
CA ILE A 323 7.96 -8.58 -7.16
C ILE A 323 7.17 -8.56 -8.47
N CYS A 324 6.95 -9.72 -9.09
CA CYS A 324 6.11 -9.82 -10.27
C CYS A 324 4.65 -9.48 -9.95
N PHE A 325 4.14 -9.84 -8.78
CA PHE A 325 2.80 -9.41 -8.31
C PHE A 325 2.69 -7.90 -8.12
N MET A 326 3.73 -7.25 -7.57
CA MET A 326 3.78 -5.78 -7.50
C MET A 326 3.73 -5.15 -8.91
N LEU A 327 4.47 -5.72 -9.86
CA LEU A 327 4.46 -5.25 -11.23
C LEU A 327 3.09 -5.47 -11.91
N MET A 328 2.46 -6.64 -11.72
CA MET A 328 1.10 -6.93 -12.22
C MET A 328 0.07 -5.93 -11.66
N GLN A 329 0.18 -5.57 -10.38
CA GLN A 329 -0.65 -4.54 -9.78
C GLN A 329 -0.46 -3.19 -10.50
N SER A 330 0.79 -2.78 -10.78
CA SER A 330 1.07 -1.56 -11.54
C SER A 330 0.60 -1.62 -13.00
N ILE A 331 0.60 -2.80 -13.64
CA ILE A 331 0.08 -3.00 -15.00
C ILE A 331 -1.44 -2.75 -15.04
N ILE A 332 -2.20 -3.29 -14.09
CA ILE A 332 -3.65 -3.06 -13.99
C ILE A 332 -3.93 -1.60 -13.59
N GLY A 333 -3.22 -1.11 -12.58
CA GLY A 333 -3.27 0.25 -12.10
C GLY A 333 -4.54 0.58 -11.29
N SER A 334 -4.76 1.88 -11.12
CA SER A 334 -5.91 2.45 -10.43
C SER A 334 -6.52 3.59 -11.23
N TYR A 335 -7.81 3.83 -11.05
CA TYR A 335 -8.56 4.91 -11.69
C TYR A 335 -9.53 5.51 -10.69
N LYS A 336 -9.61 6.84 -10.65
CA LYS A 336 -10.63 7.59 -9.90
C LYS A 336 -11.10 8.73 -10.78
N LYS A 337 -12.39 8.76 -11.12
CA LYS A 337 -12.98 9.77 -12.02
C LYS A 337 -12.85 11.19 -11.46
N SER A 338 -12.97 11.34 -10.15
CA SER A 338 -12.79 12.62 -9.44
C SER A 338 -11.35 13.13 -9.41
N GLN A 339 -10.37 12.26 -9.64
CA GLN A 339 -8.94 12.57 -9.61
C GLN A 339 -8.30 12.46 -11.01
N GLU A 340 -9.08 12.65 -12.08
CA GLU A 340 -8.54 12.76 -13.43
C GLU A 340 -7.59 13.96 -13.46
N GLY A 341 -6.28 13.68 -13.44
CA GLY A 341 -5.25 14.68 -13.68
C GLY A 341 -5.30 15.19 -15.13
N ILE A 342 -4.18 15.71 -15.61
CA ILE A 342 -4.09 16.22 -17.00
C ILE A 342 -4.33 15.12 -18.04
N VAL A 343 -4.18 13.84 -17.66
CA VAL A 343 -4.46 12.68 -18.52
C VAL A 343 -5.78 12.04 -18.08
N PRO A 344 -6.90 12.31 -18.77
CA PRO A 344 -8.16 11.62 -18.54
C PRO A 344 -8.02 10.11 -18.73
N GLY A 345 -8.81 9.32 -18.00
CA GLY A 345 -8.82 7.85 -18.14
C GLY A 345 -9.08 7.41 -19.59
N LYS A 346 -9.89 8.19 -20.33
CA LYS A 346 -10.24 7.97 -21.73
C LYS A 346 -9.07 7.98 -22.72
N VAL A 347 -7.97 8.64 -22.36
CA VAL A 347 -6.72 8.70 -23.16
C VAL A 347 -5.54 8.05 -22.44
N SER A 348 -5.81 7.34 -21.33
CA SER A 348 -4.79 6.61 -20.62
C SER A 348 -4.15 5.56 -21.52
N GLY A 349 -2.83 5.45 -21.50
CA GLY A 349 -2.13 4.36 -22.17
C GLY A 349 -2.41 3.01 -21.49
N ASN A 350 -2.84 3.00 -20.23
CA ASN A 350 -3.19 1.78 -19.52
C ASN A 350 -4.48 1.20 -20.10
N LYS A 351 -4.39 0.00 -20.66
CA LYS A 351 -5.48 -0.69 -21.35
C LYS A 351 -6.69 -0.90 -20.46
N THR A 352 -6.50 -1.32 -19.21
CA THR A 352 -7.59 -1.57 -18.26
C THR A 352 -8.28 -0.26 -17.87
N VAL A 353 -7.49 0.77 -17.52
CA VAL A 353 -8.03 2.11 -17.21
C VAL A 353 -8.79 2.69 -18.41
N HIS A 354 -8.22 2.57 -19.61
CA HIS A 354 -8.84 3.05 -20.85
C HIS A 354 -10.16 2.33 -21.14
N ALA A 355 -10.20 1.00 -21.00
CA ALA A 355 -11.41 0.22 -21.20
C ALA A 355 -12.51 0.64 -20.23
N VAL A 356 -12.21 0.70 -18.93
CA VAL A 356 -13.17 1.08 -17.89
C VAL A 356 -13.69 2.52 -18.08
N ALA A 357 -12.82 3.46 -18.44
CA ALA A 357 -13.19 4.87 -18.61
C ALA A 357 -13.98 5.17 -19.91
N ASN A 358 -13.83 4.36 -20.96
CA ASN A 358 -14.48 4.59 -22.26
C ASN A 358 -15.79 3.81 -22.46
N ARG A 359 -16.07 2.80 -21.64
CA ARG A 359 -17.32 2.03 -21.73
C ARG A 359 -18.53 2.87 -21.31
N MET A 360 -19.69 2.56 -21.89
CA MET A 360 -20.99 3.20 -21.58
C MET A 360 -21.06 4.72 -21.76
N THR A 361 -20.30 5.30 -22.71
CA THR A 361 -20.18 6.76 -23.00
C THR A 361 -19.66 7.65 -21.86
N VAL A 362 -19.92 7.28 -20.60
CA VAL A 362 -19.60 8.04 -19.37
C VAL A 362 -18.56 7.31 -18.48
N GLY A 363 -18.17 6.08 -18.80
CA GLY A 363 -17.33 5.20 -17.97
C GLY A 363 -18.18 4.27 -17.10
N CYS A 364 -17.72 3.04 -16.86
CA CYS A 364 -18.47 2.05 -16.06
C CYS A 364 -18.09 2.01 -14.57
N ALA A 365 -17.00 2.66 -14.16
CA ALA A 365 -16.59 2.77 -12.75
C ALA A 365 -16.38 4.23 -12.34
N GLU A 366 -16.74 4.56 -11.11
CA GLU A 366 -16.39 5.84 -10.49
C GLU A 366 -14.95 5.78 -9.96
N ALA A 367 -14.58 4.64 -9.38
CA ALA A 367 -13.23 4.34 -8.93
C ALA A 367 -12.94 2.84 -9.07
N PHE A 368 -11.70 2.48 -9.39
CA PHE A 368 -11.18 1.14 -9.15
C PHE A 368 -9.71 1.20 -8.77
N SER A 369 -9.24 0.19 -8.05
CA SER A 369 -7.83 0.05 -7.71
C SER A 369 -7.43 -1.42 -7.69
N ALA A 370 -6.35 -1.77 -8.38
CA ALA A 370 -5.70 -3.05 -8.19
C ALA A 370 -4.93 -3.06 -6.87
N PHE A 371 -5.05 -4.15 -6.13
CA PHE A 371 -4.35 -4.35 -4.87
C PHE A 371 -3.53 -5.63 -4.90
N ASN A 372 -2.43 -5.61 -4.15
CA ASN A 372 -1.58 -6.75 -3.88
C ASN A 372 -1.22 -6.71 -2.40
N THR A 373 -1.76 -7.64 -1.63
CA THR A 373 -1.49 -7.78 -0.20
C THR A 373 -0.69 -9.05 0.00
N CYS A 374 0.52 -8.94 0.54
CA CYS A 374 1.36 -10.09 0.85
C CYS A 374 1.36 -10.32 2.37
N TYR A 375 1.27 -11.58 2.77
CA TYR A 375 1.45 -12.05 4.14
C TYR A 375 2.66 -12.98 4.22
N LYS A 376 2.98 -13.49 5.41
CA LYS A 376 4.15 -14.38 5.59
C LYS A 376 4.08 -15.66 4.77
N ASP A 377 2.91 -16.24 4.55
CA ASP A 377 2.72 -17.56 3.93
C ASP A 377 1.66 -17.60 2.81
N THR A 378 0.90 -16.53 2.62
CA THR A 378 -0.10 -16.35 1.55
C THR A 378 -0.17 -14.88 1.13
N GLY A 379 -1.11 -14.52 0.26
CA GLY A 379 -1.44 -13.14 -0.07
C GLY A 379 -2.83 -13.04 -0.69
N LEU A 380 -3.22 -11.82 -1.08
CA LEU A 380 -4.39 -11.54 -1.89
C LEU A 380 -3.98 -10.65 -3.05
N PHE A 381 -4.44 -10.98 -4.25
CA PHE A 381 -4.25 -10.16 -5.43
C PHE A 381 -5.58 -9.96 -6.14
N GLY A 382 -5.91 -8.73 -6.48
CA GLY A 382 -7.24 -8.46 -7.02
C GLY A 382 -7.49 -7.00 -7.34
N PHE A 383 -8.77 -6.68 -7.46
CA PHE A 383 -9.23 -5.30 -7.65
C PHE A 383 -10.39 -4.97 -6.72
N TYR A 384 -10.42 -3.72 -6.28
CA TYR A 384 -11.56 -3.07 -5.68
C TYR A 384 -12.20 -2.14 -6.71
N ALA A 385 -13.51 -2.06 -6.75
CA ALA A 385 -14.24 -1.17 -7.64
C ALA A 385 -15.48 -0.56 -6.96
N GLN A 386 -15.72 0.70 -7.29
CA GLN A 386 -16.94 1.46 -7.00
C GLN A 386 -17.57 1.83 -8.34
N CYS A 387 -18.81 1.38 -8.57
CA CYS A 387 -19.52 1.59 -9.83
C CYS A 387 -21.01 1.84 -9.61
N ASP A 388 -21.69 2.33 -10.65
CA ASP A 388 -23.15 2.48 -10.65
C ASP A 388 -23.82 1.10 -10.70
N GLU A 389 -25.00 0.95 -10.08
CA GLU A 389 -25.74 -0.31 -9.96
C GLU A 389 -26.02 -1.01 -11.31
N VAL A 390 -26.17 -0.23 -12.38
CA VAL A 390 -26.45 -0.74 -13.74
C VAL A 390 -25.16 -1.14 -14.46
N ALA A 391 -24.02 -0.61 -14.04
CA ALA A 391 -22.73 -0.79 -14.69
C ALA A 391 -21.87 -1.91 -14.09
N VAL A 392 -22.33 -2.57 -13.02
CA VAL A 392 -21.58 -3.58 -12.25
C VAL A 392 -21.03 -4.71 -13.12
N ASP A 393 -21.87 -5.43 -13.89
CA ASP A 393 -21.41 -6.54 -14.73
C ASP A 393 -20.36 -6.09 -15.76
N HIS A 394 -20.54 -4.92 -16.36
CA HIS A 394 -19.58 -4.38 -17.30
C HIS A 394 -18.27 -3.96 -16.64
N CYS A 395 -18.32 -3.36 -15.45
CA CYS A 395 -17.13 -3.00 -14.67
C CYS A 395 -16.34 -4.26 -14.28
N VAL A 396 -16.99 -5.25 -13.67
CA VAL A 396 -16.37 -6.53 -13.30
C VAL A 396 -15.84 -7.25 -14.53
N GLY A 397 -16.59 -7.27 -15.63
CA GLY A 397 -16.19 -7.88 -16.89
C GLY A 397 -14.88 -7.31 -17.45
N GLU A 398 -14.73 -5.99 -17.47
CA GLU A 398 -13.51 -5.33 -17.98
C GLU A 398 -12.32 -5.50 -17.03
N LEU A 399 -12.54 -5.46 -15.71
CA LEU A 399 -11.48 -5.69 -14.73
C LEU A 399 -10.99 -7.14 -14.74
N MET A 400 -11.91 -8.11 -14.83
CA MET A 400 -11.56 -9.53 -15.03
C MET A 400 -10.88 -9.75 -16.37
N PHE A 401 -11.30 -9.07 -17.44
CA PHE A 401 -10.60 -9.13 -18.72
C PHE A 401 -9.15 -8.61 -18.59
N GLY A 402 -8.94 -7.52 -17.83
CA GLY A 402 -7.62 -6.97 -17.53
C GLY A 402 -6.72 -7.95 -16.77
N ILE A 403 -7.26 -8.62 -15.74
CA ILE A 403 -6.54 -9.67 -14.99
C ILE A 403 -6.21 -10.87 -15.90
N THR A 404 -7.20 -11.44 -16.57
CA THR A 404 -7.00 -12.63 -17.42
C THR A 404 -6.07 -12.30 -18.59
N ALA A 405 -6.07 -11.07 -19.10
CA ALA A 405 -5.12 -10.62 -20.11
C ALA A 405 -3.66 -10.73 -19.67
N LEU A 406 -3.38 -10.72 -18.35
CA LEU A 406 -2.03 -10.91 -17.82
C LEU A 406 -1.42 -12.25 -18.24
N SER A 407 -2.24 -13.30 -18.31
CA SER A 407 -1.80 -14.65 -18.65
C SER A 407 -1.58 -14.88 -20.15
N TYR A 408 -2.14 -14.04 -21.03
CA TYR A 408 -2.14 -14.31 -22.47
C TYR A 408 -1.51 -13.21 -23.33
N SER A 409 -1.80 -11.93 -23.04
CA SER A 409 -1.64 -10.85 -24.02
C SER A 409 -0.87 -9.62 -23.51
N VAL A 410 -0.11 -9.77 -22.43
CA VAL A 410 0.77 -8.69 -21.93
C VAL A 410 1.85 -8.38 -22.94
N THR A 411 2.07 -7.09 -23.15
CA THR A 411 3.10 -6.57 -24.05
C THR A 411 4.29 -6.01 -23.26
N ASP A 412 5.48 -6.03 -23.87
CA ASP A 412 6.68 -5.44 -23.26
C ASP A 412 6.53 -3.93 -23.00
N GLU A 413 5.74 -3.22 -23.83
CA GLU A 413 5.47 -1.79 -23.63
C GLU A 413 4.68 -1.54 -22.32
N GLU A 414 3.68 -2.38 -22.03
CA GLU A 414 2.91 -2.28 -20.78
C GLU A 414 3.78 -2.59 -19.56
N VAL A 415 4.63 -3.61 -19.66
CA VAL A 415 5.61 -3.99 -18.62
C VAL A 415 6.57 -2.85 -18.33
N GLU A 416 7.21 -2.29 -19.36
CA GLU A 416 8.18 -1.22 -19.20
C GLU A 416 7.56 0.07 -18.65
N ARG A 417 6.33 0.39 -19.03
CA ARG A 417 5.59 1.49 -18.41
C ARG A 417 5.32 1.22 -16.92
N ALA A 418 4.85 0.02 -16.59
CA ALA A 418 4.54 -0.35 -15.22
C ALA A 418 5.80 -0.36 -14.33
N LYS A 419 6.93 -0.85 -14.84
CA LYS A 419 8.23 -0.76 -14.14
C LYS A 419 8.57 0.67 -13.77
N ARG A 420 8.45 1.62 -14.71
CA ARG A 420 8.73 3.05 -14.44
C ARG A 420 7.83 3.63 -13.36
N GLN A 421 6.54 3.27 -13.37
CA GLN A 421 5.59 3.69 -12.35
C GLN A 421 5.95 3.13 -10.98
N LEU A 422 6.25 1.83 -10.91
CA LEU A 422 6.63 1.16 -9.67
C LEU A 422 7.93 1.72 -9.08
N VAL A 423 8.94 1.98 -9.92
CA VAL A 423 10.19 2.63 -9.49
C VAL A 423 9.89 4.00 -8.89
N LEU A 424 9.10 4.84 -9.56
CA LEU A 424 8.76 6.17 -9.05
C LEU A 424 8.03 6.11 -7.70
N GLN A 425 7.06 5.19 -7.56
CA GLN A 425 6.33 4.97 -6.32
C GLN A 425 7.28 4.55 -5.18
N PHE A 426 8.16 3.60 -5.45
CA PHE A 426 9.13 3.12 -4.46
C PHE A 426 10.12 4.22 -4.02
N LEU A 427 10.52 5.09 -4.95
CA LEU A 427 11.38 6.25 -4.63
C LEU A 427 10.67 7.25 -3.73
N ALA A 428 9.41 7.60 -4.04
CA ALA A 428 8.62 8.53 -3.24
C ALA A 428 8.39 8.01 -1.80
N MET A 429 8.28 6.69 -1.60
CA MET A 429 8.17 6.10 -0.26
C MET A 429 9.44 6.30 0.59
N ASN A 430 10.60 6.52 -0.03
CA ASN A 430 11.86 6.74 0.68
C ASN A 430 12.10 8.19 1.11
N ASP A 431 11.19 9.13 0.80
CA ASP A 431 11.36 10.55 1.15
C ASP A 431 11.03 10.85 2.62
N SER A 432 10.18 10.03 3.26
CA SER A 432 9.78 10.22 4.66
C SER A 432 10.56 9.30 5.60
N THR A 433 11.14 9.85 6.66
CA THR A 433 11.85 9.05 7.68
C THR A 433 10.94 8.04 8.37
N SER A 434 9.64 8.35 8.52
CA SER A 434 8.67 7.41 9.12
C SER A 434 8.37 6.23 8.21
N THR A 435 8.14 6.49 6.92
CA THR A 435 7.89 5.45 5.91
C THR A 435 9.11 4.55 5.73
N VAL A 436 10.32 5.14 5.76
CA VAL A 436 11.57 4.36 5.73
C VAL A 436 11.71 3.49 6.98
N ALA A 437 11.40 4.01 8.17
CA ALA A 437 11.50 3.25 9.42
C ALA A 437 10.56 2.04 9.42
N GLU A 438 9.31 2.26 9.01
CA GLU A 438 8.31 1.21 8.85
C GLU A 438 8.76 0.16 7.84
N GLU A 439 9.20 0.56 6.65
CA GLU A 439 9.60 -0.37 5.60
C GLU A 439 10.82 -1.21 6.02
N VAL A 440 11.80 -0.61 6.69
CA VAL A 440 12.97 -1.33 7.22
C VAL A 440 12.55 -2.35 8.26
N ALA A 441 11.71 -1.94 9.21
CA ALA A 441 11.27 -2.82 10.29
C ALA A 441 10.41 -3.97 9.76
N ARG A 442 9.47 -3.68 8.86
CA ARG A 442 8.64 -4.66 8.15
C ARG A 442 9.48 -5.67 7.39
N GLN A 443 10.46 -5.21 6.60
CA GLN A 443 11.37 -6.10 5.87
C GLN A 443 12.22 -6.97 6.80
N LEU A 444 12.68 -6.43 7.94
CA LEU A 444 13.40 -7.22 8.93
C LEU A 444 12.50 -8.29 9.55
N ILE A 445 11.25 -7.97 9.91
CA ILE A 445 10.29 -8.94 10.44
C ILE A 445 10.03 -10.07 9.42
N VAL A 446 9.87 -9.72 8.16
CA VAL A 446 9.44 -10.67 7.11
C VAL A 446 10.61 -11.45 6.51
N TYR A 447 11.69 -10.78 6.12
CA TYR A 447 12.83 -11.38 5.40
C TYR A 447 14.03 -11.66 6.29
N GLY A 448 14.06 -11.13 7.52
CA GLY A 448 15.25 -11.13 8.37
C GLY A 448 16.36 -10.17 7.91
N ARG A 449 16.15 -9.44 6.81
CA ARG A 449 17.11 -8.46 6.26
C ARG A 449 16.39 -7.32 5.54
N ARG A 450 17.03 -6.17 5.43
CA ARG A 450 16.61 -5.12 4.50
C ARG A 450 17.08 -5.46 3.09
N MET A 451 16.17 -5.43 2.12
CA MET A 451 16.50 -5.49 0.69
C MET A 451 17.02 -4.11 0.24
N PRO A 452 18.26 -4.00 -0.25
CA PRO A 452 18.76 -2.76 -0.80
C PRO A 452 17.95 -2.34 -2.03
N ILE A 453 17.82 -1.03 -2.25
CA ILE A 453 17.08 -0.49 -3.41
C ILE A 453 17.68 -0.99 -4.72
N ALA A 454 19.02 -1.05 -4.81
CA ALA A 454 19.70 -1.58 -5.98
C ALA A 454 19.32 -3.05 -6.28
N GLU A 455 19.18 -3.89 -5.25
CA GLU A 455 18.74 -5.28 -5.42
C GLU A 455 17.30 -5.34 -5.97
N PHE A 456 16.39 -4.53 -5.42
CA PHE A 456 15.01 -4.45 -5.89
C PHE A 456 14.94 -4.03 -7.36
N LEU A 457 15.70 -3.00 -7.77
CA LEU A 457 15.75 -2.53 -9.15
C LEU A 457 16.30 -3.59 -10.11
N ILE A 458 17.37 -4.30 -9.73
CA ILE A 458 17.94 -5.39 -10.53
C ILE A 458 16.93 -6.54 -10.70
N ARG A 459 16.21 -6.90 -9.62
CA ARG A 459 15.17 -7.94 -9.69
C ARG A 459 14.02 -7.51 -10.60
N LEU A 460 13.59 -6.25 -10.49
CA LEU A 460 12.52 -5.69 -11.31
C LEU A 460 12.91 -5.62 -12.79
N GLU A 461 14.16 -5.28 -13.11
CA GLU A 461 14.65 -5.17 -14.48
C GLU A 461 14.59 -6.52 -15.22
N LYS A 462 14.86 -7.63 -14.51
CA LYS A 462 14.85 -8.99 -15.07
C LYS A 462 13.47 -9.51 -15.48
N ILE A 463 12.39 -8.86 -15.07
CA ILE A 463 11.02 -9.31 -15.37
C ILE A 463 10.63 -8.82 -16.77
N ASP A 464 10.38 -9.72 -17.71
CA ASP A 464 9.86 -9.41 -19.04
C ASP A 464 8.37 -9.81 -19.18
N ALA A 465 7.78 -9.59 -20.35
CA ALA A 465 6.37 -9.95 -20.57
C ALA A 465 6.12 -11.47 -20.49
N GLU A 466 7.10 -12.31 -20.85
CA GLU A 466 6.97 -13.76 -20.75
C GLU A 466 6.97 -14.23 -19.30
N GLU A 467 7.79 -13.62 -18.44
CA GLU A 467 7.80 -13.90 -17.01
C GLU A 467 6.48 -13.46 -16.34
N VAL A 468 5.92 -12.32 -16.73
CA VAL A 468 4.58 -11.90 -16.27
C VAL A 468 3.51 -12.92 -16.67
N LYS A 469 3.52 -13.39 -17.93
CA LYS A 469 2.60 -14.43 -18.40
C LYS A 469 2.79 -15.73 -17.63
N ARG A 470 4.03 -16.16 -17.38
CA ARG A 470 4.35 -17.37 -16.62
C ARG A 470 3.76 -17.31 -15.21
N VAL A 471 3.95 -16.18 -14.51
CA VAL A 471 3.44 -15.98 -13.14
C VAL A 471 1.91 -15.90 -13.15
N ALA A 472 1.32 -15.10 -14.04
CA ALA A 472 -0.13 -14.99 -14.15
C ALA A 472 -0.79 -16.33 -14.53
N TRP A 473 -0.15 -17.12 -15.39
CA TRP A 473 -0.61 -18.47 -15.73
C TRP A 473 -0.56 -19.42 -14.52
N LYS A 474 0.45 -19.31 -13.66
CA LYS A 474 0.59 -20.17 -12.49
C LYS A 474 -0.44 -19.86 -11.40
N TYR A 475 -0.73 -18.58 -11.13
CA TYR A 475 -1.50 -18.17 -9.95
C TYR A 475 -2.87 -17.56 -10.25
N LEU A 476 -3.16 -17.14 -11.49
CA LEU A 476 -4.43 -16.45 -11.82
C LEU A 476 -5.27 -17.25 -12.83
N HIS A 477 -4.61 -17.99 -13.73
CA HIS A 477 -5.31 -18.78 -14.74
C HIS A 477 -6.06 -19.96 -14.12
N ASP A 478 -7.36 -20.03 -14.41
CA ASP A 478 -8.26 -21.09 -13.95
C ASP A 478 -8.22 -21.33 -12.42
N GLN A 479 -7.99 -20.27 -11.65
CA GLN A 479 -7.97 -20.32 -10.19
C GLN A 479 -9.30 -19.88 -9.59
N GLU A 480 -9.52 -20.31 -8.35
CA GLU A 480 -10.65 -19.89 -7.53
C GLU A 480 -10.57 -18.40 -7.18
N VAL A 481 -11.73 -17.75 -7.04
CA VAL A 481 -11.84 -16.34 -6.70
C VAL A 481 -12.70 -16.14 -5.46
N ALA A 482 -12.29 -15.19 -4.62
CA ALA A 482 -13.08 -14.70 -3.51
C ALA A 482 -13.72 -13.37 -3.90
N VAL A 483 -15.03 -13.25 -3.68
CA VAL A 483 -15.83 -12.09 -4.10
C VAL A 483 -16.56 -11.51 -2.89
N THR A 484 -16.50 -10.20 -2.72
CA THR A 484 -17.34 -9.50 -1.77
C THR A 484 -17.95 -8.28 -2.43
N ALA A 485 -19.23 -8.00 -2.14
CA ALA A 485 -19.90 -6.85 -2.69
C ALA A 485 -20.95 -6.30 -1.72
N MET A 486 -21.19 -4.99 -1.79
CA MET A 486 -22.13 -4.28 -0.95
C MET A 486 -22.83 -3.14 -1.72
N GLY A 487 -24.11 -2.93 -1.43
CA GLY A 487 -24.92 -1.85 -2.01
C GLY A 487 -26.00 -2.36 -2.99
N PRO A 488 -26.44 -1.55 -3.96
CA PRO A 488 -27.38 -1.97 -5.01
C PRO A 488 -26.69 -2.91 -6.02
N LEU A 489 -26.91 -4.21 -5.88
CA LEU A 489 -26.22 -5.26 -6.64
C LEU A 489 -27.04 -5.82 -7.81
N HIS A 490 -27.92 -5.01 -8.42
CA HIS A 490 -28.83 -5.42 -9.49
C HIS A 490 -28.09 -6.05 -10.70
N GLY A 491 -26.95 -5.47 -11.08
CA GLY A 491 -26.11 -5.96 -12.18
C GLY A 491 -24.96 -6.87 -11.75
N MET A 492 -24.95 -7.42 -10.54
CA MET A 492 -23.84 -8.26 -10.07
C MET A 492 -23.86 -9.64 -10.76
N PRO A 493 -22.79 -10.04 -11.48
CA PRO A 493 -22.69 -11.37 -12.06
C PRO A 493 -22.55 -12.44 -10.97
N SER A 494 -22.95 -13.67 -11.26
CA SER A 494 -22.80 -14.78 -10.32
C SER A 494 -21.32 -15.15 -10.14
N LEU A 495 -20.96 -15.77 -9.02
CA LEU A 495 -19.60 -16.30 -8.81
C LEU A 495 -19.14 -17.22 -9.95
N ILE A 496 -20.05 -18.02 -10.51
CA ILE A 496 -19.75 -18.94 -11.62
C ILE A 496 -19.35 -18.14 -12.88
N ASP A 497 -20.06 -17.05 -13.17
CA ASP A 497 -19.74 -16.19 -14.32
C ASP A 497 -18.38 -15.50 -14.14
N ILE A 498 -18.07 -15.05 -12.92
CA ILE A 498 -16.75 -14.46 -12.60
C ILE A 498 -15.65 -15.52 -12.73
N ARG A 499 -15.88 -16.72 -12.19
CA ARG A 499 -14.94 -17.84 -12.28
C ARG A 499 -14.69 -18.24 -13.73
N GLN A 500 -15.70 -18.25 -14.58
CA GLN A 500 -15.53 -18.52 -16.01
C GLN A 500 -14.65 -17.47 -16.71
N LYS A 501 -14.68 -16.21 -16.24
CA LYS A 501 -13.85 -15.12 -16.79
C LYS A 501 -12.35 -15.26 -16.47
N THR A 502 -11.93 -16.22 -15.63
CA THR A 502 -10.51 -16.47 -15.24
C THR A 502 -9.66 -17.16 -16.33
N TYR A 503 -10.28 -17.63 -17.40
CA TYR A 503 -9.60 -18.20 -18.56
C TYR A 503 -10.27 -17.77 -19.86
N TRP A 504 -9.57 -17.94 -20.98
CA TRP A 504 -10.09 -17.62 -22.31
C TRP A 504 -10.08 -18.87 -23.19
N LEU A 505 -11.22 -19.20 -23.78
CA LEU A 505 -11.37 -20.34 -24.70
C LEU A 505 -10.89 -20.06 -26.14
N ARG A 506 -10.42 -18.83 -26.41
CA ARG A 506 -9.99 -18.40 -27.76
C ARG A 506 -8.54 -18.76 -28.09
N TYR A 507 -7.75 -19.09 -27.08
CA TYR A 507 -6.37 -19.56 -27.16
C TYR A 507 -6.38 -21.06 -26.89
#